data_AF-A0A3D2HWL4-F1
#
_entry.id   AF-A0A3D2HWL4-F1
#
_cell.length_a   1.000
_cell.length_b   1.000
_cell.length_c   1.000
_cell.angle_alpha   90.00
_cell.angle_beta   90.00
_cell.angle_gamma   90.00
#
_symmetry.space_group_name_H-M   'P 1'
#
loop_
_entity.id
_entity.type
_entity.pdbx_description
1 polymer ?
#
loop_
_entity_poly.entity_id
_entity_poly.type
_entity_poly.pdbx_seq_one_letter_code
_entity_poly.pdbx_strand_id
1 'polypeptide(L)' 'MKDLSDDDLAEVRNKHIGFVFQRFYLLPKMDALDNVALPLLYADVPLKERRERAEEALKAVGLGER' A
#
# COMPACT_ATOMS: atom_id res chain seq x y z
N MET A 1 -12.73 17.57 -9.18
CA MET A 1 -13.02 16.12 -9.08
C MET A 1 -14.02 15.62 -10.10
N LYS A 2 -15.01 16.41 -10.56
CA LYS A 2 -16.02 15.94 -11.54
C LYS A 2 -15.49 15.71 -12.97
N ASP A 3 -14.26 16.14 -13.26
CA ASP A 3 -13.65 16.08 -14.60
C ASP A 3 -12.31 15.30 -14.62
N LEU A 4 -12.01 14.54 -13.56
CA LEU A 4 -10.81 13.69 -13.52
C LEU A 4 -11.11 12.35 -14.18
N SER A 5 -10.16 11.83 -14.96
CA SER A 5 -10.26 10.48 -15.50
C SER A 5 -10.12 9.43 -14.39
N ASP A 6 -10.47 8.18 -14.70
CA ASP A 6 -10.32 7.08 -13.74
C ASP A 6 -8.87 6.90 -13.28
N ASP A 7 -7.89 7.16 -14.17
CA ASP A 7 -6.47 7.10 -13.87
C ASP A 7 -6.05 8.23 -12.91
N ASP A 8 -6.51 9.46 -13.15
CA ASP A 8 -6.24 10.60 -12.26
C ASP A 8 -6.84 10.36 -10.86
N LEU A 9 -8.04 9.77 -10.80
CA LEU A 9 -8.68 9.39 -9.54
C LEU A 9 -7.92 8.26 -8.83
N ALA A 10 -7.34 7.32 -9.57
CA ALA A 10 -6.51 6.27 -9.02
C ALA A 10 -5.22 6.84 -8.40
N GLU A 11 -4.59 7.81 -9.05
CA GLU A 11 -3.41 8.51 -8.53
C GLU A 11 -3.72 9.26 -7.24
N VAL A 12 -4.82 10.02 -7.20
CA VAL A 12 -5.27 10.74 -6.00
C VAL A 12 -5.51 9.77 -4.85
N ARG A 13 -6.22 8.65 -5.12
CA ARG A 13 -6.46 7.61 -4.11
C ARG A 13 -5.15 7.05 -3.57
N ASN A 14 -4.22 6.71 -4.44
CA ASN A 14 -2.95 6.12 -4.06
C ASN A 14 -2.12 7.05 -3.15
N LYS A 15 -2.10 8.36 -3.45
CA LYS A 15 -1.27 9.34 -2.75
C LYS A 15 -1.91 9.93 -1.50
N HIS A 16 -3.25 9.99 -1.44
CA HIS A 16 -3.95 10.76 -0.40
C HIS A 16 -4.95 9.96 0.43
N ILE A 17 -5.30 8.73 0.04
CA ILE A 17 -6.38 7.97 0.68
C ILE A 17 -5.90 6.58 1.09
N GLY A 18 -5.92 6.30 2.39
CA GLY A 18 -5.77 4.96 2.94
C GLY A 18 -7.14 4.32 3.20
N PHE A 19 -7.34 3.08 2.75
CA PHE A 19 -8.55 2.30 3.05
C PHE A 19 -8.29 1.29 4.17
N VAL A 20 -9.20 1.23 5.15
CA VAL A 20 -9.25 0.17 6.17
C VAL A 20 -10.59 -0.53 6.04
N PHE A 21 -10.55 -1.84 5.85
CA PHE A 21 -11.73 -2.67 5.62
C PHE A 21 -12.14 -3.42 6.90
N GLN A 22 -13.44 -3.67 7.09
CA GLN A 22 -13.94 -4.44 8.23
C GLN A 22 -13.48 -5.90 8.25
N ARG A 23 -13.21 -6.47 7.06
CA ARG A 23 -12.58 -7.79 6.88
C ARG A 23 -11.23 -7.59 6.20
N PHE A 24 -10.27 -8.46 6.50
CA PHE A 24 -8.94 -8.40 5.90
C PHE A 24 -9.05 -8.64 4.38
N TYR A 25 -8.80 -7.61 3.59
CA TYR A 25 -8.79 -7.66 2.12
C TYR A 25 -7.35 -7.84 1.60
N LEU A 26 -6.64 -8.81 2.19
CA LEU A 26 -5.27 -9.14 1.83
C LEU A 26 -5.25 -10.08 0.63
N LEU A 27 -4.21 -9.97 -0.18
CA LEU A 27 -3.93 -10.90 -1.27
C LEU A 27 -3.33 -12.19 -0.67
N PRO A 28 -4.04 -13.34 -0.76
CA PRO A 28 -3.70 -14.54 0.01
C PRO A 28 -2.44 -15.26 -0.50
N LYS A 29 -1.94 -14.90 -1.68
CA LYS A 29 -0.71 -15.47 -2.28
C LYS A 29 0.54 -14.62 -2.00
N MET A 30 0.39 -13.52 -1.26
CA MET A 30 1.47 -12.59 -0.93
C MET A 30 1.69 -12.62 0.58
N ASP A 31 2.94 -12.45 0.99
CA ASP A 31 3.25 -12.27 2.40
C ASP A 31 2.79 -10.89 2.90
N ALA A 32 2.93 -10.64 4.21
CA ALA A 32 2.52 -9.37 4.80
C ALA A 32 3.32 -8.19 4.25
N LEU A 33 4.62 -8.39 4.00
CA LEU A 33 5.51 -7.34 3.50
C LEU A 33 5.10 -6.89 2.10
N ASP A 34 4.85 -7.84 1.20
CA ASP A 34 4.43 -7.58 -0.17
C ASP A 34 3.01 -6.97 -0.22
N ASN A 35 2.09 -7.42 0.65
CA ASN A 35 0.76 -6.80 0.78
C ASN A 35 0.86 -5.32 1.21
N VAL A 36 1.76 -5.01 2.15
CA VAL A 36 1.96 -3.63 2.64
C VAL A 36 2.74 -2.77 1.64
N ALA A 37 3.65 -3.34 0.86
CA ALA A 37 4.41 -2.63 -0.17
C ALA A 37 3.61 -2.38 -1.46
N LEU A 38 2.52 -3.11 -1.70
CA LEU A 38 1.76 -3.06 -2.95
C LEU A 38 1.26 -1.65 -3.33
N PRO A 39 0.71 -0.82 -2.42
CA PRO A 39 0.31 0.54 -2.77
C PRO A 39 1.49 1.39 -3.28
N LEU A 40 2.70 1.18 -2.76
CA LEU A 40 3.89 1.93 -3.15
C LEU A 40 4.39 1.56 -4.55
N LEU A 41 4.10 0.35 -5.03
CA LEU A 41 4.34 -0.01 -6.43
C LEU A 41 3.54 0.88 -7.39
N TYR A 42 2.27 1.15 -7.07
CA TYR A 42 1.42 2.06 -7.85
C TYR A 42 1.77 3.54 -7.68
N ALA A 43 2.63 3.85 -6.70
CA ALA A 43 3.16 5.20 -6.47
C ALA A 43 4.51 5.44 -7.18
N ASP A 44 4.94 4.52 -8.05
CA ASP A 44 6.26 4.51 -8.71
C ASP A 44 7.46 4.57 -7.74
N VAL A 45 7.31 4.03 -6.52
CA VAL A 45 8.39 3.98 -5.54
C VAL A 45 9.36 2.81 -5.87
N PRO A 46 10.68 3.06 -5.90
CA PRO A 46 11.67 2.02 -6.17
C PRO A 46 11.56 0.79 -5.26
N LEU A 47 11.88 -0.39 -5.79
CA LEU A 47 11.75 -1.68 -5.09
C LEU A 47 12.40 -1.70 -3.69
N LYS A 48 13.60 -1.13 -3.57
CA LYS A 48 14.31 -1.09 -2.29
C LYS A 48 13.57 -0.24 -1.26
N GLU A 49 13.22 0.98 -1.66
CA GLU A 49 12.55 1.95 -0.80
C GLU A 49 11.15 1.49 -0.37
N ARG A 50 10.38 0.86 -1.26
CA ARG A 50 9.05 0.34 -0.89
C ARG A 50 9.14 -0.79 0.14
N ARG A 51 10.17 -1.64 0.08
CA ARG A 51 10.38 -2.71 1.08
C ARG A 51 10.75 -2.11 2.42
N GLU A 52 11.68 -1.17 2.45
CA GLU A 52 12.08 -0.45 3.67
C GLU A 52 10.88 0.22 4.36
N ARG A 53 10.07 0.97 3.60
CA ARG A 53 8.85 1.62 4.13
C ARG A 53 7.80 0.61 4.61
N ALA A 54 7.63 -0.51 3.91
CA ALA A 54 6.69 -1.55 4.31
C ALA A 54 7.14 -2.27 5.58
N GLU A 55 8.44 -2.53 5.74
CA GLU A 55 9.01 -3.07 6.98
C GLU A 55 8.80 -2.10 8.15
N GLU A 56 9.02 -0.80 7.96
CA GLU A 56 8.76 0.22 8.97
C GLU A 56 7.29 0.26 9.38
N ALA A 57 6.37 0.21 8.41
CA ALA A 57 4.93 0.18 8.67
C ALA A 57 4.52 -1.07 9.47
N LEU A 58 5.05 -2.25 9.11
CA LEU A 58 4.81 -3.49 9.84
C LEU A 58 5.37 -3.41 11.27
N LYS A 59 6.58 -2.86 11.47
CA LYS A 59 7.16 -2.64 12.79
C LYS A 59 6.29 -1.71 13.65
N ALA A 60 5.78 -0.62 13.07
CA ALA A 60 4.94 0.35 13.77
C ALA A 60 3.64 -0.26 14.33
N VAL A 61 3.14 -1.34 13.73
CA VAL A 61 1.94 -2.07 14.18
C VAL A 61 2.27 -3.39 14.91
N GLY A 62 3.54 -3.62 15.26
CA GLY A 62 3.96 -4.80 16.02
C GLY A 62 4.06 -6.10 15.22
N LEU A 63 4.21 -6.02 13.90
CA LEU A 63 4.32 -7.15 12.97
C LEU A 63 5.72 -7.31 12.35
N GLY A 64 6.75 -6.66 12.89
CA GLY A 64 8.09 -6.61 12.29
C GLY A 64 8.92 -7.90 12.35
N GLU A 65 8.52 -8.91 13.14
CA GLU A 65 9.27 -10.16 13.33
C GLU A 65 8.48 -11.42 12.93
N ARG A 66 7.36 -11.27 12.22
CA ARG A 66 6.45 -12.39 11.88
C ARG A 66 6.49 -12.77 10.41
#